data_AF-A0A7Y9FJJ5-F1
#
_entry.id   AF-A0A7Y9FJJ5-F1
#
_cell.length_a   1.000
_cell.length_b   1.000
_cell.length_c   1.000
_cell.angle_alpha   90.00
_cell.angle_beta   90.00
_cell.angle_gamma   90.00
#
_symmetry.space_group_name_H-M   'P 1'
#
loop_
_entity.id
_entity.type
_entity.pdbx_description
1 polymer ?
#
loop_
_entity_poly.entity_id
_entity_poly.type
_entity_poly.pdbx_seq_one_letter_code
_entity_poly.pdbx_strand_id
1 'polypeptide(L)'
;MRRYRLEDLDRRLGGRQCYEWDLAFDAVPSGAEGLVSAWLAAALDAGAEFAWFAFEGSFNFNHILTADIADQVFAVGSSAGIHVAIDDRARVAAGWVATITAVRERAGL
;
A
#
# COMPACT_ATOMS: atom_id res chain seq x y z
N MET A 1 -14.32 -9.07 -9.61
CA MET A 1 -13.49 -9.37 -8.44
C MET A 1 -12.37 -10.33 -8.86
N ARG A 2 -11.15 -9.81 -9.07
CA ARG A 2 -9.97 -10.64 -9.35
C ARG A 2 -9.45 -11.20 -8.02
N ARG A 3 -9.01 -12.46 -8.01
CA ARG A 3 -8.35 -13.08 -6.84
C ARG A 3 -6.84 -12.91 -7.02
N TYR A 4 -6.23 -12.05 -6.22
CA TYR A 4 -4.78 -11.87 -6.21
C TYR A 4 -4.11 -12.89 -5.30
N ARG A 5 -2.87 -13.26 -5.62
CA ARG A 5 -2.03 -14.10 -4.77
C ARG A 5 -0.99 -13.19 -4.15
N LEU A 6 -1.07 -12.95 -2.85
CA LEU A 6 0.02 -12.25 -2.14
C LEU A 6 1.24 -13.20 -2.14
N GLU A 7 2.22 -12.95 -3.02
CA GLU A 7 3.44 -13.76 -3.19
C GLU A 7 4.67 -12.92 -2.82
N ASP A 8 5.17 -13.09 -1.59
CA ASP A 8 6.57 -12.73 -1.32
C ASP A 8 7.48 -13.76 -2.00
N LEU A 9 8.68 -13.34 -2.39
CA LEU A 9 9.66 -14.13 -3.13
C LEU A 9 9.97 -15.48 -2.45
N ASP A 10 9.71 -15.63 -1.15
CA ASP A 10 9.89 -16.88 -0.41
C ASP A 10 8.68 -17.33 0.45
N ARG A 11 7.56 -16.59 0.47
CA ARG A 11 6.39 -16.93 1.32
C ARG A 11 5.05 -16.50 0.72
N ARG A 12 4.10 -17.44 0.68
CA ARG A 12 2.69 -17.15 0.41
C ARG A 12 1.96 -16.84 1.72
N LEU A 13 1.31 -15.69 1.80
CA LEU A 13 0.34 -15.40 2.86
C LEU A 13 -0.97 -16.16 2.59
N GLY A 14 -0.98 -17.45 2.92
CA GLY A 14 -2.18 -18.29 2.81
C GLY A 14 -3.34 -17.77 3.66
N GLY A 15 -4.58 -17.91 3.18
CA GLY A 15 -5.79 -17.62 3.95
C GLY A 15 -6.24 -16.15 3.99
N ARG A 16 -5.51 -15.22 3.38
CA ARG A 16 -5.89 -13.80 3.29
C ARG A 16 -6.56 -13.46 1.96
N GLN A 17 -7.49 -12.52 1.99
CA GLN A 17 -8.16 -11.97 0.81
C GLN A 17 -7.53 -10.64 0.43
N CYS A 18 -7.42 -10.38 -0.87
CA CYS A 18 -6.91 -9.13 -1.41
C CYS A 18 -7.96 -8.56 -2.39
N TYR A 19 -8.23 -7.27 -2.22
CA TYR A 19 -9.17 -6.51 -3.03
C TYR A 19 -8.43 -5.31 -3.61
N GLU A 20 -8.74 -4.99 -4.86
CA GLU A 20 -8.13 -3.90 -5.61
C GLU A 20 -9.22 -2.99 -6.16
N TRP A 21 -8.94 -1.69 -6.12
CA TRP A 21 -9.75 -0.64 -6.73
C TRP A 21 -8.85 0.24 -7.57
N ASP A 22 -9.13 0.31 -8.86
CA ASP A 22 -8.49 1.24 -9.78
C ASP A 22 -9.30 2.53 -9.87
N LEU A 23 -8.66 3.65 -9.55
CA LEU A 23 -9.26 4.97 -9.59
C LEU A 23 -8.55 5.79 -10.68
N ALA A 24 -9.32 6.22 -11.68
CA ALA A 24 -8.83 7.07 -12.75
C ALA A 24 -9.23 8.53 -12.50
N PHE A 25 -8.29 9.44 -12.71
CA PHE A 25 -8.50 10.89 -12.59
C PHE A 25 -7.95 11.59 -13.83
N ASP A 26 -8.67 12.60 -14.32
CA ASP A 26 -8.20 13.44 -15.43
C ASP A 26 -7.02 14.35 -15.01
N ALA A 27 -6.90 14.62 -13.71
CA ALA A 27 -5.79 15.33 -13.09
C ALA A 27 -5.63 14.90 -11.62
N VAL A 28 -4.43 15.02 -11.07
CA VAL A 28 -4.18 14.74 -9.65
C VAL A 28 -5.01 15.70 -8.78
N PRO A 29 -5.88 15.21 -7.88
CA PRO A 29 -6.72 16.06 -7.05
C PRO A 29 -5.90 17.00 -6.15
N SER A 30 -6.38 18.23 -5.96
CA SER A 30 -5.86 19.08 -4.89
C SER A 30 -6.16 18.42 -3.54
N GLY A 31 -5.13 18.28 -2.70
CA GLY A 31 -5.27 17.56 -1.42
C GLY A 31 -5.28 16.03 -1.53
N ALA A 32 -4.59 15.48 -2.54
CA ALA A 32 -4.44 14.04 -2.74
C ALA A 32 -4.05 13.28 -1.46
N GLU A 33 -3.23 13.87 -0.58
CA GLU A 33 -2.83 13.25 0.71
C GLU A 33 -4.00 12.98 1.65
N GLY A 34 -4.89 13.97 1.82
CA GLY A 34 -6.08 13.80 2.64
C GLY A 34 -7.05 12.80 2.04
N LEU A 35 -7.17 12.80 0.71
CA LEU A 35 -8.03 11.89 -0.03
C LEU A 35 -7.55 10.43 0.08
N VAL A 36 -6.25 10.20 -0.15
CA VAL A 36 -5.63 8.87 -0.01
C VAL A 36 -5.75 8.37 1.42
N SER A 37 -5.50 9.23 2.41
CA SER A 37 -5.67 8.86 3.83
C SER A 37 -7.11 8.43 4.13
N ALA A 38 -8.10 9.13 3.57
CA ALA A 38 -9.51 8.77 3.77
C ALA A 38 -9.87 7.42 3.13
N TRP A 39 -9.32 7.10 1.95
CA TRP A 39 -9.53 5.78 1.33
C TRP A 39 -8.91 4.65 2.15
N LEU A 40 -7.68 4.85 2.65
CA LEU A 40 -7.02 3.88 3.52
C LEU A 40 -7.80 3.68 4.82
N ALA A 41 -8.27 4.76 5.43
CA ALA A 41 -9.12 4.69 6.63
C ALA A 41 -10.40 3.90 6.35
N ALA A 42 -11.10 4.18 5.25
CA ALA A 42 -12.31 3.46 4.87
C ALA A 42 -12.07 1.95 4.65
N ALA A 43 -10.92 1.58 4.07
CA ALA A 43 -10.55 0.17 3.90
C ALA A 43 -10.30 -0.52 5.26
N LEU A 44 -9.59 0.15 6.17
CA LEU A 44 -9.34 -0.36 7.53
C LEU A 44 -10.65 -0.48 8.33
N ASP A 45 -11.53 0.53 8.25
CA ASP A 45 -12.85 0.52 8.89
C ASP A 45 -13.75 -0.61 8.34
N ALA A 46 -13.57 -0.98 7.07
CA ALA A 46 -14.24 -2.12 6.44
C ALA A 46 -13.64 -3.48 6.83
N GLY A 47 -12.60 -3.51 7.69
CA GLY A 47 -11.98 -4.72 8.22
C GLY A 47 -10.72 -5.19 7.49
N ALA A 48 -10.12 -4.35 6.64
CA ALA A 48 -8.81 -4.67 6.08
C ALA A 48 -7.73 -4.64 7.17
N GLU A 49 -6.84 -5.62 7.15
CA GLU A 49 -5.67 -5.65 8.04
C GLU A 49 -4.60 -4.65 7.57
N PHE A 50 -4.50 -4.50 6.24
CA PHE A 50 -3.57 -3.59 5.56
C PHE A 50 -4.28 -2.94 4.38
N ALA A 51 -3.95 -1.68 4.12
CA ALA A 51 -4.38 -0.93 2.95
C ALA A 51 -3.18 -0.24 2.30
N TRP A 52 -3.15 -0.20 0.97
CA TRP A 52 -2.02 0.32 0.22
C TRP A 52 -2.51 1.21 -0.93
N PHE A 53 -1.71 2.19 -1.31
CA PHE A 53 -2.00 3.06 -2.45
C PHE A 53 -0.75 3.25 -3.32
N ALA A 54 -0.95 3.17 -4.64
CA ALA A 54 0.06 3.44 -5.65
C ALA A 54 -0.58 4.06 -6.91
N PHE A 55 0.21 4.79 -7.70
CA PHE A 55 -0.22 5.30 -9.01
C PHE A 55 -0.02 4.23 -10.11
N GLU A 56 -0.90 4.23 -11.12
CA GLU A 56 -0.89 3.24 -12.21
C GLU A 56 0.48 3.16 -12.92
N GLY A 57 0.89 1.93 -13.29
CA GLY A 57 2.13 1.66 -14.02
C GLY A 57 3.32 1.22 -13.17
N SER A 58 3.15 1.11 -11.86
CA SER A 58 4.26 0.89 -10.92
C SER A 58 4.27 -0.46 -10.19
N PHE A 59 3.29 -1.36 -10.37
CA PHE A 59 3.23 -2.48 -9.41
C PHE A 59 2.37 -3.70 -9.83
N ASN A 60 2.85 -4.88 -9.44
CA ASN A 60 2.12 -6.15 -9.49
C ASN A 60 1.68 -6.56 -8.09
N PHE A 61 0.36 -6.68 -7.84
CA PHE A 61 -0.28 -7.05 -6.57
C PHE A 61 0.31 -8.23 -5.82
N ASN A 62 0.92 -9.14 -6.55
CA ASN A 62 1.55 -10.28 -5.93
C ASN A 62 2.82 -9.87 -5.15
N HIS A 63 3.50 -8.80 -5.55
CA HIS A 63 4.78 -8.35 -5.02
C HIS A 63 4.72 -7.04 -4.22
N ILE A 64 3.55 -6.58 -3.74
CA ILE A 64 3.41 -5.26 -3.04
C ILE A 64 4.35 -5.08 -1.85
N LEU A 65 4.88 -6.21 -1.38
CA LEU A 65 5.66 -6.34 -0.18
C LEU A 65 7.08 -6.82 -0.49
N THR A 66 7.56 -6.83 -1.73
CA THR A 66 9.00 -7.07 -1.99
C THR A 66 9.77 -5.75 -1.88
N ALA A 67 11.06 -5.82 -1.58
CA ALA A 67 11.90 -4.62 -1.45
C ALA A 67 11.88 -3.73 -2.71
N ASP A 68 11.71 -4.36 -3.89
CA ASP A 68 11.71 -3.70 -5.21
C ASP A 68 10.37 -3.01 -5.57
N ILE A 69 9.35 -3.19 -4.74
CA ILE A 69 7.99 -2.66 -4.94
C ILE A 69 7.56 -1.79 -3.76
N ALA A 70 8.14 -2.02 -2.58
CA ALA A 70 7.97 -1.23 -1.37
C ALA A 70 8.30 0.25 -1.56
N ASP A 71 9.24 0.57 -2.45
CA ASP A 71 9.52 1.94 -2.83
C ASP A 71 8.44 2.52 -3.74
N GLN A 72 7.64 1.71 -4.43
CA GLN A 72 6.66 2.16 -5.43
C GLN A 72 5.28 2.51 -4.84
N VAL A 73 5.03 2.18 -3.57
CA VAL A 73 3.82 2.61 -2.86
C VAL A 73 3.95 4.02 -2.31
N PHE A 74 2.84 4.75 -2.35
CA PHE A 74 2.75 6.15 -1.92
C PHE A 74 1.92 6.31 -0.64
N ALA A 75 1.20 5.27 -0.20
CA ALA A 75 0.60 5.23 1.12
C ALA A 75 0.43 3.80 1.64
N VAL A 76 0.44 3.68 2.97
CA VAL A 76 0.16 2.43 3.68
C VAL A 76 -0.68 2.69 4.93
N GLY A 77 -1.65 1.82 5.19
CA GLY A 77 -2.49 1.82 6.37
C GLY A 77 -2.46 0.47 7.07
N SER A 78 -2.42 0.49 8.40
CA SER A 78 -2.53 -0.69 9.27
C SER A 78 -3.06 -0.30 10.65
N SER A 79 -3.17 -1.25 11.57
CA SER A 79 -3.48 -0.98 12.99
C SER A 79 -2.50 -0.01 13.68
N ALA A 80 -1.29 0.18 13.13
CA ALA A 80 -0.30 1.13 13.63
C ALA A 80 -0.54 2.58 13.17
N GLY A 81 -1.45 2.80 12.21
CA GLY A 81 -1.75 4.10 11.64
C GLY A 81 -1.68 4.12 10.12
N ILE A 82 -1.90 5.33 9.58
CA ILE A 82 -1.86 5.64 8.15
C ILE A 82 -0.64 6.52 7.90
N HIS A 83 0.14 6.15 6.89
CA HIS A 83 1.34 6.87 6.47
C HIS A 83 1.26 7.15 4.97
N VAL A 84 1.63 8.37 4.57
CA VAL A 84 1.53 8.84 3.18
C VAL A 84 2.84 9.50 2.77
N ALA A 85 3.26 9.22 1.54
CA ALA A 85 4.44 9.77 0.87
C ALA A 85 4.10 9.99 -0.61
N ILE A 86 3.17 10.92 -0.89
CA ILE A 86 2.65 11.18 -2.25
C ILE A 86 3.67 11.88 -3.16
N ASP A 87 4.69 12.54 -2.60
CA ASP A 87 5.81 13.06 -3.37
C ASP A 87 7.04 12.14 -3.33
N ASP A 88 7.80 12.13 -4.43
CA ASP A 88 8.97 11.26 -4.58
C ASP A 88 10.05 11.50 -3.54
N ARG A 89 10.19 12.72 -3.03
CA ARG A 89 11.20 13.05 -2.02
C ARG A 89 10.86 12.41 -0.68
N ALA A 90 9.59 12.43 -0.28
CA ALA A 90 9.11 11.75 0.91
C ALA A 90 9.27 10.22 0.76
N ARG A 91 8.99 9.69 -0.44
CA ARG A 91 9.05 8.25 -0.75
C ARG A 91 10.46 7.67 -0.67
N VAL A 92 11.50 8.42 -1.04
CA VAL A 92 12.89 7.94 -0.94
C VAL A 92 13.55 8.22 0.43
N ALA A 93 12.83 8.86 1.36
CA ALA A 93 13.38 9.17 2.67
C ALA A 93 13.56 7.91 3.52
N ALA A 94 14.65 7.83 4.30
CA ALA A 94 14.94 6.70 5.17
C ALA A 94 13.79 6.37 6.15
N GLY A 95 13.05 7.39 6.60
CA GLY A 95 11.88 7.21 7.45
C GLY A 95 10.71 6.47 6.77
N TRP A 96 10.53 6.69 5.46
CA TRP A 96 9.53 5.96 4.68
C TRP A 96 9.91 4.49 4.53
N VAL A 97 11.17 4.22 4.14
CA VAL A 97 11.70 2.85 4.01
C VAL A 97 11.52 2.08 5.33
N ALA A 98 11.88 2.69 6.47
CA ALA A 98 11.69 2.07 7.78
C ALA A 98 10.21 1.80 8.10
N THR A 99 9.31 2.70 7.70
CA THR A 99 7.86 2.53 7.89
C THR A 99 7.35 1.33 7.11
N ILE A 100 7.73 1.20 5.84
CA ILE A 100 7.30 0.08 4.99
C ILE A 100 7.86 -1.24 5.52
N THR A 101 9.14 -1.30 5.90
CA THR A 101 9.73 -2.49 6.53
C THR A 101 8.95 -2.92 7.78
N ALA A 102 8.62 -1.98 8.67
CA ALA A 102 7.87 -2.30 9.89
C ALA A 102 6.44 -2.79 9.61
N VAL A 103 5.78 -2.29 8.56
CA VAL A 103 4.47 -2.81 8.15
C VAL A 103 4.57 -4.22 7.59
N ARG A 104 5.61 -4.51 6.78
CA ARG A 104 5.86 -5.85 6.24
C ARG A 104 6.05 -6.89 7.34
N GLU A 105 6.91 -6.59 8.32
CA GLU A 105 7.15 -7.46 9.47
C GLU A 105 5.84 -7.77 10.23
N ARG A 106 4.99 -6.75 10.43
CA ARG A 106 3.66 -6.92 11.07
C ARG A 106 2.71 -7.77 10.24
N ALA A 107 2.79 -7.69 8.92
CA ALA A 107 2.05 -8.55 8.03
C ALA A 107 2.57 -10.01 8.02
N GLY A 108 3.66 -10.30 8.74
CA GLY A 108 4.26 -11.64 8.79
C GLY A 108 5.10 -11.96 7.56
N LEU A 109 5.68 -10.93 6.96
CA LEU A 109 6.50 -10.97 5.75
C LEU A 109 7.95 -10.65 6.08
#